data_AF-A0A0Q7MUE9-F1
#
_entry.id   AF-A0A0Q7MUE9-F1
#
_cell.length_a   1.000
_cell.length_b   1.000
_cell.length_c   1.000
_cell.angle_alpha   90.00
_cell.angle_beta   90.00
_cell.angle_gamma   90.00
#
_symmetry.space_group_name_H-M   'P 1'
#
loop_
_entity.id
_entity.type
_entity.pdbx_description
1 polymer ?
#
loop_
_entity_poly.entity_id
_entity_poly.type
_entity_poly.pdbx_seq_one_letter_code
_entity_poly.pdbx_strand_id
1 'polypeptide(L)'
;MYSYADRLRAVELYIRLGKRLNATIRQLGYPTKNALKGWHREYVQHLDLRTQPVARAPKYSEAQRQAALEYFRTHDRCISATMRALGYPGRGTLTAWVREAFPEARTSIVGRSWHPGYSEEVRQAGVIGLCSGDESAQQVAVRLGVSRPTLYSWKDQLLGHEAPSSMKRRKSNPKVPEREELERQLEALQRDVRQLQLEHDLLKKANELLKKDLGVDLQILSNREKTQLIDALKEVYRLPELLAQLRIARSSYFYHRARMCLADKYAAVRYSLAEIFEANRRCYGYRRLQASLARQSVIISEKVVQRLMKQEQLVVARPRRRRFGSYLGEISPAPENLINRDFHAKAPNVKWLTDITEFQIPAGKVYLSPIIDCFDGMVISWSIGTQPDAGLVNTMLDAAIGTVANGEERPIIHSDRGAHYRWPGWLTRISEARLVRSMSRKGCSQDNAACEGFFGRLKTELFYPRDWKVITIEQFVAEVDAYIRWYNETRIKISLGSLSPVEYRKSLGLSI
;
A
#
# COMPACT_ATOMS: atom_id res chain seq x y z
N MET A 1 -11.42 -26.94 -26.78
CA MET A 1 -10.61 -25.83 -27.34
C MET A 1 -11.56 -24.88 -28.07
N TYR A 2 -11.18 -23.62 -28.29
CA TYR A 2 -12.03 -22.69 -29.07
C TYR A 2 -11.92 -22.98 -30.57
N SER A 3 -13.03 -22.90 -31.31
CA SER A 3 -13.01 -23.12 -32.77
C SER A 3 -12.34 -21.95 -33.49
N TYR A 4 -11.90 -22.15 -34.74
CA TYR A 4 -11.37 -21.08 -35.59
C TYR A 4 -12.31 -19.85 -35.62
N ALA A 5 -13.62 -20.09 -35.80
CA ALA A 5 -14.65 -19.05 -35.85
C ALA A 5 -14.80 -18.28 -34.53
N ASP A 6 -14.74 -18.96 -33.38
CA ASP A 6 -14.80 -18.29 -32.06
C ASP A 6 -13.62 -17.36 -31.85
N ARG A 7 -12.41 -17.77 -32.27
CA ARG A 7 -11.20 -16.94 -32.16
C ARG A 7 -11.31 -15.70 -33.06
N LEU A 8 -11.74 -15.88 -34.30
CA LEU A 8 -11.87 -14.79 -35.27
C LEU A 8 -12.91 -13.76 -34.78
N ARG A 9 -14.10 -14.22 -34.39
CA ARG A 9 -15.16 -13.41 -33.77
C ARG A 9 -14.67 -12.62 -32.54
N ALA A 10 -13.82 -13.23 -31.71
CA ALA A 10 -13.24 -12.56 -30.55
C ALA A 10 -12.22 -11.47 -30.93
N VAL A 11 -11.41 -11.68 -31.98
CA VAL A 11 -10.45 -10.68 -32.48
C VAL A 11 -11.16 -9.52 -33.19
N GLU A 12 -12.15 -9.81 -34.04
CA GLU A 12 -12.98 -8.79 -34.69
C GLU A 12 -13.67 -7.88 -33.68
N LEU A 13 -14.32 -8.45 -32.67
CA LEU A 13 -14.99 -7.68 -31.62
C LEU A 13 -13.98 -6.88 -30.78
N TYR A 14 -12.77 -7.41 -30.56
CA TYR A 14 -11.70 -6.70 -29.87
C TYR A 14 -11.20 -5.49 -30.65
N ILE A 15 -11.09 -5.60 -31.98
CA ILE A 15 -10.77 -4.47 -32.86
C ILE A 15 -11.91 -3.44 -32.85
N ARG A 16 -13.16 -3.89 -33.05
CA ARG A 16 -14.37 -3.05 -33.08
C ARG A 16 -14.58 -2.26 -31.78
N LEU A 17 -14.25 -2.84 -30.63
CA LEU A 17 -14.32 -2.19 -29.31
C LEU A 17 -13.07 -1.34 -28.97
N GLY A 18 -12.23 -0.99 -29.95
CA GLY A 18 -11.06 -0.12 -29.75
C GLY A 18 -9.99 -0.76 -28.86
N LYS A 19 -9.75 -2.06 -29.01
CA LYS A 19 -8.73 -2.86 -28.28
C LYS A 19 -8.96 -2.92 -26.76
N ARG A 20 -10.22 -2.80 -26.31
CA ARG A 20 -10.64 -2.82 -24.90
C ARG A 20 -10.87 -4.26 -24.37
N LEU A 21 -9.79 -4.95 -23.99
CA LEU A 21 -9.78 -6.36 -23.53
C LEU A 21 -10.96 -6.75 -22.61
N ASN A 22 -11.20 -5.97 -21.55
CA ASN A 22 -12.23 -6.30 -20.54
C ASN A 22 -13.66 -6.15 -21.09
N ALA A 23 -13.90 -5.28 -22.08
CA ALA A 23 -15.20 -5.13 -22.71
C ALA A 23 -15.52 -6.32 -23.62
N THR A 24 -14.55 -6.73 -24.45
CA THR A 24 -14.68 -7.89 -25.35
C THR A 24 -14.95 -9.19 -24.57
N ILE A 25 -14.19 -9.44 -23.50
CA ILE A 25 -14.35 -10.66 -22.68
C ILE A 25 -15.69 -10.62 -21.91
N ARG A 26 -16.14 -9.45 -21.44
CA ARG A 26 -17.46 -9.29 -20.79
C ARG A 26 -18.63 -9.51 -21.76
N GLN A 27 -18.46 -9.20 -23.05
CA GLN A 27 -19.50 -9.34 -24.06
C GLN A 27 -19.60 -10.76 -24.66
N LEU A 28 -18.50 -11.53 -24.69
CA LEU A 28 -18.48 -12.91 -25.21
C LEU A 28 -18.48 -13.99 -24.13
N GLY A 29 -18.13 -13.68 -22.88
CA GLY A 29 -17.88 -14.67 -21.82
C GLY A 29 -16.55 -15.45 -21.98
N TYR A 30 -15.89 -15.31 -23.13
CA TYR A 30 -14.60 -15.90 -23.48
C TYR A 30 -13.78 -14.90 -24.33
N PRO A 31 -12.48 -15.15 -24.60
CA PRO A 31 -11.59 -16.14 -24.01
C PRO A 31 -10.83 -15.54 -22.81
N THR A 32 -9.77 -16.21 -22.34
CA THR A 32 -8.87 -15.61 -21.34
C THR A 32 -8.09 -14.41 -21.90
N LYS A 33 -7.74 -13.46 -21.03
CA LYS A 33 -6.98 -12.24 -21.34
C LYS A 33 -5.68 -12.49 -22.13
N ASN A 34 -5.03 -13.64 -21.91
CA ASN A 34 -3.79 -14.01 -22.60
C ASN A 34 -4.06 -14.67 -23.97
N ALA A 35 -5.13 -15.45 -24.11
CA ALA A 35 -5.55 -16.02 -25.38
C ALA A 35 -5.96 -14.92 -26.39
N LEU A 36 -6.79 -13.96 -25.98
CA LEU A 36 -7.21 -12.84 -26.83
C LEU A 36 -6.01 -11.99 -27.31
N LYS A 37 -5.03 -11.76 -26.43
CA LYS A 37 -3.75 -11.10 -26.78
C LYS A 37 -2.92 -11.92 -27.77
N GLY A 38 -2.96 -13.25 -27.69
CA GLY A 38 -2.30 -14.14 -28.65
C GLY A 38 -2.91 -14.01 -30.03
N TRP A 39 -4.21 -14.28 -30.15
CA TRP A 39 -4.92 -14.27 -31.44
C TRP A 39 -4.88 -12.90 -32.12
N HIS A 40 -5.06 -11.79 -31.39
CA HIS A 40 -4.92 -10.46 -32.01
C HIS A 40 -3.50 -10.18 -32.53
N ARG A 41 -2.43 -10.70 -31.91
CA ARG A 41 -1.06 -10.56 -32.46
C ARG A 41 -0.91 -11.38 -33.74
N GLU A 42 -1.36 -12.63 -33.71
CA GLU A 42 -1.34 -13.56 -34.85
C GLU A 42 -2.08 -12.97 -36.06
N TYR A 43 -3.30 -12.48 -35.85
CA TYR A 43 -4.12 -11.79 -36.85
C TYR A 43 -3.46 -10.53 -37.42
N VAL A 44 -2.81 -9.72 -36.57
CA VAL A 44 -2.07 -8.52 -37.03
C VAL A 44 -0.79 -8.88 -37.81
N GLN A 45 -0.21 -10.07 -37.60
CA GLN A 45 1.00 -10.52 -38.30
C GLN A 45 0.73 -11.28 -39.60
N HIS A 46 -0.45 -11.89 -39.76
CA HIS A 46 -0.78 -12.76 -40.89
C HIS A 46 -2.08 -12.40 -41.62
N LEU A 47 -2.84 -11.41 -41.14
CA LEU A 47 -4.21 -11.07 -41.56
C LEU A 47 -5.24 -12.20 -41.35
N ASP A 48 -4.84 -13.30 -40.73
CA ASP A 48 -5.64 -14.50 -40.45
C ASP A 48 -5.14 -15.24 -39.18
N LEU A 49 -5.87 -16.27 -38.72
CA LEU A 49 -5.60 -17.08 -37.53
C LEU A 49 -5.41 -18.56 -37.91
N ARG A 50 -4.27 -19.18 -37.57
CA ARG A 50 -3.90 -20.52 -38.06
C ARG A 50 -4.91 -21.58 -37.65
N THR A 51 -5.44 -22.33 -38.62
CA THR A 51 -6.56 -23.27 -38.44
C THR A 51 -6.21 -24.52 -37.64
N GLN A 52 -4.94 -24.92 -37.60
CA GLN A 52 -4.44 -26.04 -36.80
C GLN A 52 -3.49 -25.58 -35.68
N PRO A 53 -3.48 -26.25 -34.51
CA PRO A 53 -2.50 -25.98 -33.47
C PRO A 53 -1.12 -26.48 -33.92
N VAL A 54 -0.14 -25.57 -34.03
CA VAL A 54 1.25 -25.94 -34.31
C VAL A 54 1.73 -26.88 -33.20
N ALA A 55 2.11 -28.10 -33.58
CA ALA A 55 2.72 -29.06 -32.66
C ALA A 55 3.96 -28.41 -32.03
N ARG A 56 4.04 -28.39 -30.69
CA ARG A 56 5.22 -27.86 -30.00
C ARG A 56 6.43 -28.67 -30.42
N ALA A 57 7.50 -27.99 -30.85
CA ALA A 57 8.79 -28.64 -31.10
C ALA A 57 9.17 -29.50 -29.89
N PRO A 58 9.67 -30.74 -30.10
CA PRO A 58 9.96 -31.66 -29.02
C PRO A 58 10.97 -31.04 -28.05
N LYS A 59 10.74 -31.23 -26.74
CA LYS A 59 11.52 -30.55 -25.68
C LYS A 59 13.02 -30.90 -25.70
N TYR A 60 13.37 -32.01 -26.34
CA TYR A 60 14.73 -32.49 -26.53
C TYR A 60 14.90 -32.92 -27.99
N SER A 61 16.09 -32.77 -28.56
CA SER A 61 16.39 -33.24 -29.91
C SER A 61 16.58 -34.75 -29.98
N GLU A 62 16.54 -35.35 -31.18
CA GLU A 62 16.79 -36.78 -31.34
C GLU A 62 18.22 -37.17 -30.95
N ALA A 63 19.21 -36.31 -31.21
CA ALA A 63 20.58 -36.49 -30.72
C ALA A 63 20.65 -36.53 -29.17
N GLN A 64 19.89 -35.67 -28.49
CA GLN A 64 19.77 -35.70 -27.01
C GLN A 64 19.06 -36.97 -26.51
N ARG A 65 18.10 -37.49 -27.27
CA ARG A 65 17.43 -38.78 -26.98
C ARG A 65 18.40 -39.96 -27.15
N GLN A 66 19.16 -39.99 -28.24
CA GLN A 66 20.14 -41.03 -28.54
C GLN A 66 21.28 -41.05 -27.51
N ALA A 67 21.88 -39.90 -27.20
CA ALA A 67 22.93 -39.79 -26.18
C ALA A 67 22.47 -40.29 -24.79
N ALA A 68 21.21 -40.00 -24.40
CA ALA A 68 20.65 -40.48 -23.14
C ALA A 68 20.42 -42.01 -23.12
N LEU A 69 20.06 -42.60 -24.26
CA LEU A 69 19.90 -44.06 -24.40
C LEU A 69 21.24 -44.79 -24.49
N GLU A 70 22.25 -44.20 -25.11
CA GLU A 70 23.59 -44.77 -25.19
C GLU A 70 24.34 -44.70 -23.86
N TYR A 71 24.23 -43.59 -23.12
CA TYR A 71 24.73 -43.52 -21.74
C TYR A 71 24.06 -44.57 -20.85
N PHE A 72 22.74 -44.74 -20.97
CA PHE A 72 21.99 -45.78 -20.26
C PHE A 72 22.46 -47.20 -20.63
N ARG A 73 22.75 -47.46 -21.92
CA ARG A 73 23.25 -48.77 -22.40
C ARG A 73 24.64 -49.09 -21.86
N THR A 74 25.50 -48.08 -21.71
CA THR A 74 26.90 -48.22 -21.28
C THR A 74 27.09 -48.22 -19.76
N HIS A 75 26.17 -47.61 -19.00
CA HIS A 75 26.27 -47.48 -17.53
C HIS A 75 25.16 -48.28 -16.82
N ASP A 76 25.35 -49.60 -16.77
CA ASP A 76 24.60 -50.58 -15.97
C ASP A 76 23.06 -50.55 -16.11
N ARG A 77 22.53 -50.00 -17.21
CA ARG A 77 21.09 -49.82 -17.44
C ARG A 77 20.40 -49.09 -16.26
N CYS A 78 21.11 -48.15 -15.62
CA CYS A 78 20.61 -47.44 -14.45
C CYS A 78 20.02 -46.05 -14.79
N ILE A 79 18.69 -45.94 -14.73
CA ILE A 79 17.94 -44.68 -14.98
C ILE A 79 18.42 -43.57 -14.03
N SER A 80 18.62 -43.88 -12.75
CA SER A 80 19.03 -42.91 -11.73
C SER A 80 20.46 -42.38 -11.94
N ALA A 81 21.38 -43.22 -12.43
CA ALA A 81 22.75 -42.81 -12.73
C ALA A 81 22.80 -41.94 -14.00
N THR A 82 22.13 -42.39 -15.06
CA THR A 82 22.03 -41.67 -16.35
C THR A 82 21.50 -40.24 -16.18
N MET A 83 20.43 -40.07 -15.40
CA MET A 83 19.88 -38.74 -15.08
C MET A 83 20.89 -37.84 -14.34
N ARG A 84 21.69 -38.39 -13.43
CA ARG A 84 22.64 -37.63 -12.62
C ARG A 84 23.85 -37.19 -13.45
N ALA A 85 24.30 -38.01 -14.39
CA ALA A 85 25.41 -37.70 -15.29
C ALA A 85 25.05 -36.66 -16.35
N LEU A 86 23.89 -36.78 -16.99
CA LEU A 86 23.49 -35.91 -18.10
C LEU A 86 22.70 -34.67 -17.68
N GLY A 87 22.09 -34.65 -16.48
CA GLY A 87 21.22 -33.57 -16.01
C GLY A 87 19.85 -33.49 -16.72
N TYR A 88 19.68 -34.19 -17.83
CA TYR A 88 18.43 -34.33 -18.59
C TYR A 88 18.29 -35.77 -19.15
N PRO A 89 17.07 -36.21 -19.52
CA PRO A 89 15.77 -35.60 -19.21
C PRO A 89 15.27 -36.03 -17.83
N GLY A 90 14.06 -35.60 -17.44
CA GLY A 90 13.41 -36.06 -16.21
C GLY A 90 13.07 -37.57 -16.23
N ARG A 91 12.99 -38.17 -15.04
CA ARG A 91 12.85 -39.64 -14.83
C ARG A 91 11.77 -40.30 -15.68
N GLY A 92 10.57 -39.71 -15.74
CA GLY A 92 9.46 -40.24 -16.55
C GLY A 92 9.76 -40.28 -18.04
N THR A 93 10.41 -39.23 -18.58
CA THR A 93 10.81 -39.17 -19.99
C THR A 93 11.89 -40.19 -20.33
N LEU A 94 12.93 -40.31 -19.49
CA LEU A 94 13.98 -41.33 -19.72
C LEU A 94 13.40 -42.75 -19.60
N THR A 95 12.49 -42.98 -18.65
CA THR A 95 11.82 -44.28 -18.48
C THR A 95 10.95 -44.63 -19.70
N ALA A 96 10.28 -43.65 -20.31
CA ALA A 96 9.53 -43.84 -21.56
C ALA A 96 10.48 -44.20 -22.72
N TRP A 97 11.54 -43.41 -22.95
CA TRP A 97 12.51 -43.69 -24.02
C TRP A 97 13.18 -45.05 -23.87
N VAL A 98 13.54 -45.46 -22.66
CA VAL A 98 14.13 -46.79 -22.38
C VAL A 98 13.15 -47.92 -22.67
N ARG A 99 11.86 -47.76 -22.31
CA ARG A 99 10.81 -48.75 -22.61
C ARG A 99 10.50 -48.88 -24.11
N GLU A 100 10.72 -47.79 -24.86
CA GLU A 100 10.50 -47.71 -26.31
C GLU A 100 11.70 -48.28 -27.09
N ALA A 101 12.92 -48.06 -26.61
CA ALA A 101 14.17 -48.49 -27.26
C ALA A 101 14.67 -49.89 -26.83
N PHE A 102 14.29 -50.38 -25.64
CA PHE A 102 14.73 -51.67 -25.10
C PHE A 102 13.55 -52.52 -24.58
N PRO A 103 12.70 -53.10 -25.47
CA PRO A 103 11.51 -53.85 -25.08
C PRO A 103 11.79 -55.09 -24.21
N GLU A 104 12.99 -55.65 -24.31
CA GLU A 104 13.46 -56.83 -23.57
C GLU A 104 13.61 -56.59 -22.05
N ALA A 105 13.67 -55.34 -21.60
CA ALA A 105 13.76 -54.99 -20.17
C ALA A 105 12.43 -55.18 -19.40
N ARG A 106 11.51 -56.01 -19.90
CA ARG A 106 10.17 -56.26 -19.34
C ARG A 106 10.13 -57.24 -18.17
N THR A 107 11.20 -58.01 -17.94
CA THR A 107 11.20 -59.14 -17.00
C THR A 107 11.32 -58.72 -15.53
N SER A 108 10.25 -58.16 -14.96
CA SER A 108 10.11 -58.03 -13.50
C SER A 108 9.84 -59.41 -12.90
N ILE A 109 10.88 -60.10 -12.42
CA ILE A 109 10.77 -61.41 -11.78
C ILE A 109 10.12 -61.25 -10.38
N VAL A 110 8.79 -61.26 -10.33
CA VAL A 110 8.02 -61.31 -9.08
C VAL A 110 7.78 -62.78 -8.71
N GLY A 111 8.84 -63.45 -8.28
CA GLY A 111 8.77 -64.84 -7.84
C GLY A 111 7.98 -64.98 -6.53
N ARG A 112 6.75 -65.48 -6.60
CA ARG A 112 6.05 -66.01 -5.42
C ARG A 112 6.57 -67.40 -5.11
N SER A 113 7.50 -67.53 -4.16
CA SER A 113 7.88 -68.84 -3.64
C SER A 113 6.77 -69.41 -2.76
N TRP A 114 6.24 -70.57 -3.16
CA TRP A 114 5.33 -71.36 -2.35
C TRP A 114 6.17 -72.13 -1.31
N HIS A 115 5.89 -71.98 -0.03
CA HIS A 115 6.61 -72.68 1.06
C HIS A 115 5.66 -73.63 1.80
N PRO A 116 6.11 -74.81 2.23
CA PRO A 116 5.26 -75.78 2.91
C PRO A 116 4.67 -75.24 4.22
N GLY A 117 3.47 -75.71 4.57
CA GLY A 117 2.81 -75.39 5.83
C GLY A 117 3.47 -76.10 7.01
N TYR A 118 4.26 -75.38 7.79
CA TYR A 118 4.73 -75.82 9.10
C TYR A 118 3.58 -75.77 10.12
N SER A 119 3.39 -76.82 10.93
CA SER A 119 2.35 -76.86 11.97
C SER A 119 2.57 -75.77 13.01
N GLU A 120 1.48 -75.24 13.57
CA GLU A 120 1.54 -74.06 14.44
C GLU A 120 2.38 -74.30 15.71
N GLU A 121 2.33 -75.52 16.25
CA GLU A 121 3.14 -75.99 17.39
C GLU A 121 4.65 -75.80 17.14
N VAL A 122 5.15 -76.17 15.95
CA VAL A 122 6.55 -75.99 15.55
C VAL A 122 6.90 -74.51 15.44
N ARG A 123 5.94 -73.67 15.03
CA ARG A 123 6.12 -72.21 14.92
C ARG A 123 6.19 -71.56 16.30
N GLN A 124 5.31 -71.95 17.22
CA GLN A 124 5.29 -71.48 18.60
C GLN A 124 6.56 -71.93 19.35
N ALA A 125 6.94 -73.22 19.25
CA ALA A 125 8.17 -73.74 19.85
C ALA A 125 9.44 -73.02 19.33
N GLY A 126 9.48 -72.70 18.03
CA GLY A 126 10.58 -71.93 17.44
C GLY A 126 10.67 -70.48 17.93
N VAL A 127 9.54 -69.83 18.20
CA VAL A 127 9.53 -68.47 18.77
C VAL A 127 9.86 -68.48 20.26
N ILE A 128 9.34 -69.43 21.04
CA ILE A 128 9.68 -69.59 22.47
C ILE A 128 11.20 -69.80 22.63
N GLY A 129 11.78 -70.75 21.89
CA GLY A 129 13.23 -71.00 21.92
C GLY A 129 14.09 -69.81 21.47
N LEU A 130 13.56 -68.93 20.60
CA LEU A 130 14.23 -67.70 20.19
C LEU A 130 14.16 -66.60 21.27
N CYS A 131 13.14 -66.61 22.12
CA CYS A 131 12.88 -65.59 23.13
C CYS A 131 13.45 -65.91 24.53
N SER A 132 13.51 -67.18 24.94
CA SER A 132 14.09 -67.56 26.25
C SER A 132 15.60 -67.27 26.33
N GLY A 133 16.32 -67.43 25.22
CA GLY A 133 17.72 -67.06 25.08
C GLY A 133 18.75 -68.11 25.49
N ASP A 134 18.32 -69.28 25.95
CA ASP A 134 19.19 -70.38 26.42
C ASP A 134 19.98 -71.07 25.28
N GLU A 135 19.45 -71.06 24.06
CA GLU A 135 20.10 -71.58 22.85
C GLU A 135 20.37 -70.45 21.84
N SER A 136 21.39 -70.60 21.00
CA SER A 136 21.56 -69.67 19.88
C SER A 136 20.48 -69.89 18.81
N ALA A 137 20.05 -68.80 18.15
CA ALA A 137 19.11 -68.83 17.03
C ALA A 137 19.55 -69.71 15.84
N GLN A 138 20.80 -70.20 15.82
CA GLN A 138 21.28 -71.19 14.85
C GLN A 138 21.03 -72.63 15.32
N GLN A 139 21.15 -72.91 16.62
CA GLN A 139 20.86 -74.22 17.21
C GLN A 139 19.36 -74.50 17.22
N VAL A 140 18.53 -73.52 17.61
CA VAL A 140 17.05 -73.62 17.53
C VAL A 140 16.59 -73.92 16.08
N ALA A 141 17.24 -73.29 15.10
CA ALA A 141 16.94 -73.49 13.68
C ALA A 141 17.26 -74.91 13.21
N VAL A 142 18.45 -75.44 13.57
CA VAL A 142 18.84 -76.83 13.28
C VAL A 142 17.94 -77.83 14.01
N ARG A 143 17.63 -77.61 15.29
CA ARG A 143 16.77 -78.48 16.13
C ARG A 143 15.35 -78.62 15.58
N LEU A 144 14.84 -77.61 14.88
CA LEU A 144 13.50 -77.61 14.28
C LEU A 144 13.52 -77.83 12.74
N GLY A 145 14.69 -78.10 12.14
CA GLY A 145 14.81 -78.34 10.69
C GLY A 145 14.47 -77.14 9.80
N VAL A 146 14.58 -75.90 10.32
CA VAL A 146 14.20 -74.67 9.61
C VAL A 146 15.38 -73.74 9.37
N SER A 147 15.23 -72.82 8.40
CA SER A 147 16.21 -71.75 8.21
C SER A 147 16.13 -70.73 9.35
N ARG A 148 17.27 -70.19 9.77
CA ARG A 148 17.30 -69.12 10.79
C ARG A 148 16.44 -67.88 10.42
N PRO A 149 16.42 -67.39 9.16
CA PRO A 149 15.45 -66.35 8.75
C PRO A 149 13.99 -66.71 9.01
N THR A 150 13.62 -67.98 8.88
CA THR A 150 12.25 -68.47 9.13
C THR A 150 11.82 -68.23 10.58
N LEU A 151 12.70 -68.46 11.56
CA LEU A 151 12.40 -68.21 12.98
C LEU A 151 12.13 -66.73 13.29
N TYR A 152 12.93 -65.82 12.73
CA TYR A 152 12.70 -64.38 12.92
C TYR A 152 11.39 -63.92 12.26
N SER A 153 11.09 -64.42 11.06
CA SER A 153 9.81 -64.18 10.38
C SER A 153 8.60 -64.68 11.21
N TRP A 154 8.72 -65.85 11.86
CA TRP A 154 7.68 -66.35 12.77
C TRP A 154 7.56 -65.49 14.03
N LYS A 155 8.68 -65.05 14.62
CA LYS A 155 8.68 -64.15 15.78
C LYS A 155 8.01 -62.81 15.46
N ASP A 156 8.30 -62.23 14.31
CA ASP A 156 7.68 -60.98 13.85
C ASP A 156 6.18 -61.16 13.51
N GLN A 157 5.77 -62.33 13.02
CA GLN A 157 4.35 -62.63 12.75
C GLN A 157 3.52 -62.96 14.00
N LEU A 158 4.10 -63.60 15.02
CA LEU A 158 3.38 -64.03 16.23
C LEU A 158 3.43 -63.00 17.37
N LEU A 159 4.47 -62.17 17.45
CA LEU A 159 4.62 -61.16 18.51
C LEU A 159 4.60 -59.71 17.99
N GLY A 160 4.49 -59.51 16.67
CA GLY A 160 4.55 -58.19 16.04
C GLY A 160 5.96 -57.56 16.06
N HIS A 161 6.07 -56.40 15.41
CA HIS A 161 7.35 -55.68 15.29
C HIS A 161 7.73 -54.85 16.54
N GLU A 162 6.93 -54.85 17.60
CA GLU A 162 7.15 -54.01 18.80
C GLU A 162 7.90 -54.70 19.93
N ALA A 163 8.34 -55.96 19.77
CA ALA A 163 9.31 -56.60 20.66
C ALA A 163 10.72 -55.99 20.43
N PRO A 164 11.30 -55.23 21.38
CA PRO A 164 12.58 -54.55 21.16
C PRO A 164 13.70 -55.55 20.88
N SER A 165 14.51 -55.28 19.86
CA SER A 165 15.67 -56.13 19.56
C SER A 165 16.65 -56.14 20.73
N SER A 166 16.88 -57.33 21.29
CA SER A 166 17.73 -57.56 22.47
C SER A 166 19.01 -56.71 22.43
N MET A 167 19.13 -55.78 23.38
CA MET A 167 20.26 -54.85 23.48
C MET A 167 21.53 -55.60 23.87
N LYS A 168 22.21 -56.21 22.89
CA LYS A 168 23.63 -56.56 23.03
C LYS A 168 24.41 -55.28 23.32
N ARG A 169 24.71 -55.08 24.60
CA ARG A 169 25.44 -53.94 25.16
C ARG A 169 26.91 -54.00 24.72
N ARG A 170 27.15 -53.73 23.42
CA ARG A 170 28.49 -53.53 22.87
C ARG A 170 29.16 -52.39 23.65
N LYS A 171 30.09 -52.73 24.54
CA LYS A 171 31.09 -51.81 25.07
C LYS A 171 32.12 -51.47 23.99
N SER A 172 31.65 -50.89 22.88
CA SER A 172 32.47 -50.04 22.04
C SER A 172 32.34 -48.63 22.61
N ASN A 173 33.30 -48.20 23.42
CA ASN A 173 33.54 -46.77 23.52
C ASN A 173 33.85 -46.29 22.08
N PRO A 174 33.21 -45.23 21.57
CA PRO A 174 33.68 -44.59 20.35
C PRO A 174 35.15 -44.20 20.54
N LYS A 175 35.94 -44.22 19.47
CA LYS A 175 37.36 -43.82 19.59
C LYS A 175 37.38 -42.36 20.04
N VAL A 176 38.19 -42.02 21.04
CA VAL A 176 38.23 -40.68 21.67
C VAL A 176 38.03 -39.50 20.70
N PRO A 177 38.75 -39.39 19.55
CA PRO A 177 38.52 -38.30 18.59
C PRO A 177 37.10 -38.22 18.00
N GLU A 178 36.43 -39.35 17.75
CA GLU A 178 35.05 -39.42 17.24
C GLU A 178 34.04 -38.87 18.27
N ARG A 179 34.32 -39.10 19.56
CA ARG A 179 33.54 -38.51 20.66
C ARG A 179 33.78 -37.02 20.79
N GLU A 180 35.04 -36.58 20.78
CA GLU A 180 35.38 -35.15 20.84
C GLU A 180 34.84 -34.35 19.65
N GLU A 181 34.73 -34.98 18.48
CA GLU A 181 34.13 -34.37 17.30
C GLU A 181 32.61 -34.22 17.45
N LEU A 182 31.92 -35.26 17.94
CA LEU A 182 30.49 -35.18 18.27
C LEU A 182 30.20 -34.16 19.39
N GLU A 183 31.04 -34.08 20.41
CA GLU A 183 30.91 -33.07 21.48
C GLU A 183 31.12 -31.65 20.91
N ARG A 184 32.11 -31.44 20.04
CA ARG A 184 32.28 -30.16 19.30
C ARG A 184 31.08 -29.82 18.41
N GLN A 185 30.50 -30.79 17.71
CA GLN A 185 29.30 -30.59 16.88
C GLN A 185 28.07 -30.23 17.73
N LEU A 186 27.89 -30.88 18.89
CA LEU A 186 26.82 -30.56 19.84
C LEU A 186 26.96 -29.16 20.42
N GLU A 187 28.17 -28.73 20.80
CA GLU A 187 28.39 -27.34 21.25
C GLU A 187 28.13 -26.32 20.13
N ALA A 188 28.50 -26.63 18.88
CA ALA A 188 28.20 -25.76 17.73
C ALA A 188 26.69 -25.61 17.53
N LEU A 189 25.95 -26.72 17.48
CA LEU A 189 24.49 -26.72 17.39
C LEU A 189 23.82 -25.99 18.56
N GLN A 190 24.35 -26.09 19.78
CA GLN A 190 23.85 -25.33 20.93
C GLN A 190 24.09 -23.81 20.81
N ARG A 191 25.24 -23.39 20.24
CA ARG A 191 25.52 -21.98 19.92
C ARG A 191 24.56 -21.47 18.84
N ASP A 192 24.36 -22.23 17.76
CA ASP A 192 23.48 -21.89 16.65
C ASP A 192 22.02 -21.76 17.10
N VAL A 193 21.51 -22.74 17.87
CA VAL A 193 20.15 -22.68 18.45
C VAL A 193 19.98 -21.45 19.33
N ARG A 194 20.96 -21.10 20.16
CA ARG A 194 20.90 -19.92 21.03
C ARG A 194 20.98 -18.61 20.24
N GLN A 195 21.73 -18.54 19.14
CA GLN A 195 21.72 -17.38 18.24
C GLN A 195 20.37 -17.23 17.52
N LEU A 196 19.80 -18.32 17.01
CA LEU A 196 18.49 -18.31 16.33
C LEU A 196 17.35 -17.91 17.29
N GLN A 197 17.42 -18.32 18.57
CA GLN A 197 16.51 -17.85 19.62
C GLN A 197 16.61 -16.33 19.85
N LEU A 198 17.84 -15.81 19.99
CA LEU A 198 18.10 -14.36 20.11
C LEU A 198 17.57 -13.58 18.90
N GLU A 199 17.79 -14.07 17.68
CA GLU A 199 17.30 -13.45 16.44
C GLU A 199 15.77 -13.47 16.35
N HIS A 200 15.14 -14.61 16.67
CA HIS A 200 13.69 -14.75 16.74
C HIS A 200 13.06 -13.77 17.74
N ASP A 201 13.61 -13.68 18.95
CA ASP A 201 13.05 -12.82 20.00
C ASP A 201 13.26 -11.33 19.71
N LEU A 202 14.37 -10.96 19.07
CA LEU A 202 14.59 -9.61 18.55
C LEU A 202 13.56 -9.23 17.47
N LEU A 203 13.30 -10.12 16.51
CA LEU A 203 12.28 -9.91 15.48
C LEU A 203 10.86 -9.84 16.07
N LYS A 204 10.55 -10.73 17.02
CA LYS A 204 9.26 -10.74 17.74
C LYS A 204 9.05 -9.43 18.50
N LYS A 205 10.04 -8.97 19.27
CA LYS A 205 9.97 -7.68 19.99
C LYS A 205 9.96 -6.47 19.04
N ALA A 206 10.60 -6.55 17.87
CA ALA A 206 10.49 -5.52 16.84
C ALA A 206 9.05 -5.39 16.32
N ASN A 207 8.38 -6.49 16.04
CA ASN A 207 6.97 -6.49 15.62
C ASN A 207 6.06 -5.96 16.74
N GLU A 208 6.22 -6.44 17.98
CA GLU A 208 5.43 -6.01 19.14
C GLU A 208 5.56 -4.50 19.44
N LEU A 209 6.79 -3.98 19.48
CA LEU A 209 7.07 -2.60 19.95
C LEU A 209 7.04 -1.55 18.83
N LEU A 210 7.42 -1.91 17.60
CA LEU A 210 7.57 -0.94 16.50
C LEU A 210 6.40 -0.97 15.51
N LYS A 211 5.50 -1.96 15.59
CA LYS A 211 4.31 -2.12 14.74
C LYS A 211 4.60 -1.96 13.24
N LYS A 212 5.74 -2.50 12.81
CA LYS A 212 6.10 -2.67 11.40
C LYS A 212 5.80 -4.12 11.04
N ASP A 213 5.13 -4.34 9.91
CA ASP A 213 4.80 -5.67 9.43
C ASP A 213 6.06 -6.51 9.10
N LEU A 214 5.85 -7.80 8.84
CA LEU A 214 6.79 -8.95 8.77
C LEU A 214 8.07 -8.85 7.88
N GLY A 215 8.47 -7.67 7.42
CA GLY A 215 9.69 -7.40 6.66
C GLY A 215 10.69 -6.48 7.39
N VAL A 216 10.80 -6.56 8.72
CA VAL A 216 11.72 -5.71 9.50
C VAL A 216 13.17 -6.20 9.40
N ASP A 217 13.98 -5.54 8.56
CA ASP A 217 15.43 -5.63 8.66
C ASP A 217 15.91 -4.91 9.93
N LEU A 218 16.43 -5.68 10.90
CA LEU A 218 16.99 -5.19 12.15
C LEU A 218 18.16 -4.21 11.94
N GLN A 219 18.86 -4.27 10.79
CA GLN A 219 19.98 -3.38 10.48
C GLN A 219 19.51 -1.96 10.10
N ILE A 220 18.35 -1.84 9.44
CA ILE A 220 17.73 -0.57 9.01
C ILE A 220 17.10 0.20 10.19
N LEU A 221 16.88 -0.46 11.34
CA LEU A 221 16.37 0.21 12.55
C LEU A 221 17.32 1.33 13.02
N SER A 222 16.74 2.45 13.42
CA SER A 222 17.52 3.55 14.00
C SER A 222 18.11 3.17 15.36
N ASN A 223 19.22 3.82 15.75
CA ASN A 223 19.86 3.57 17.05
C ASN A 223 18.92 3.79 18.25
N ARG A 224 17.87 4.61 18.10
CA ARG A 224 16.79 4.73 19.11
C ARG A 224 15.96 3.45 19.20
N GLU A 225 15.46 2.95 18.08
CA GLU A 225 14.63 1.74 18.02
C GLU A 225 15.44 0.50 18.47
N LYS A 226 16.70 0.38 18.03
CA LYS A 226 17.63 -0.65 18.52
C LYS A 226 17.80 -0.60 20.04
N THR A 227 17.96 0.59 20.61
CA THR A 227 18.06 0.77 22.07
C THR A 227 16.79 0.33 22.80
N GLN A 228 15.60 0.55 22.23
CA GLN A 228 14.34 0.07 22.81
C GLN A 228 14.24 -1.46 22.82
N LEU A 229 14.74 -2.14 21.78
CA LEU A 229 14.81 -3.61 21.74
C LEU A 229 15.79 -4.16 22.77
N ILE A 230 16.96 -3.52 22.94
CA ILE A 230 17.95 -3.91 23.95
C ILE A 230 17.36 -3.77 25.36
N ASP A 231 16.73 -2.64 25.68
CA ASP A 231 16.11 -2.44 26.99
C ASP A 231 14.89 -3.33 27.24
N ALA A 232 14.27 -3.90 26.20
CA ALA A 232 13.19 -4.89 26.33
C ALA A 232 13.67 -6.35 26.48
N LEU A 233 14.95 -6.63 26.20
CA LEU A 233 15.53 -7.99 26.20
C LEU A 233 16.75 -8.18 27.11
N LYS A 234 17.30 -7.11 27.69
CA LYS A 234 18.45 -7.11 28.62
C LYS A 234 18.32 -8.02 29.84
N GLU A 235 17.09 -8.35 30.25
CA GLU A 235 16.81 -9.25 31.38
C GLU A 235 16.84 -10.73 30.97
N VAL A 236 16.86 -11.03 29.67
CA VAL A 236 16.86 -12.38 29.07
C VAL A 236 18.19 -12.71 28.40
N TYR A 237 18.78 -11.73 27.70
CA TYR A 237 20.02 -11.89 26.92
C TYR A 237 21.10 -10.90 27.39
N ARG A 238 22.38 -11.31 27.32
CA ARG A 238 23.47 -10.48 27.86
C ARG A 238 23.67 -9.24 26.96
N LEU A 239 23.88 -8.08 27.58
CA LEU A 239 24.05 -6.82 26.85
C LEU A 239 25.09 -6.88 25.69
N PRO A 240 26.26 -7.52 25.80
CA PRO A 240 27.20 -7.64 24.67
C PRO A 240 26.64 -8.41 23.48
N GLU A 241 25.82 -9.46 23.72
CA GLU A 241 25.20 -10.30 22.69
C GLU A 241 24.16 -9.47 21.90
N LEU A 242 23.33 -8.72 22.63
CA LEU A 242 22.35 -7.78 22.05
C LEU A 242 22.99 -6.62 21.27
N LEU A 243 24.08 -6.04 21.78
CA LEU A 243 24.83 -4.95 21.11
C LEU A 243 25.48 -5.44 19.80
N ALA A 244 26.05 -6.64 19.80
CA ALA A 244 26.65 -7.26 18.63
C ALA A 244 25.60 -7.55 17.55
N GLN A 245 24.51 -8.22 17.92
CA GLN A 245 23.47 -8.64 16.98
C GLN A 245 22.77 -7.46 16.28
N LEU A 246 22.49 -6.38 17.03
CA LEU A 246 21.90 -5.15 16.46
C LEU A 246 22.93 -4.20 15.84
N ARG A 247 24.22 -4.53 15.89
CA ARG A 247 25.34 -3.74 15.35
C ARG A 247 25.30 -2.28 15.82
N ILE A 248 25.24 -2.08 17.15
CA ILE A 248 25.19 -0.74 17.77
C ILE A 248 26.28 -0.59 18.83
N ALA A 249 27.02 0.53 18.78
CA ALA A 249 28.09 0.82 19.73
C ALA A 249 27.55 0.99 21.16
N ARG A 250 28.27 0.47 22.15
CA ARG A 250 27.93 0.56 23.58
C ARG A 250 27.65 1.99 24.03
N SER A 251 28.47 2.95 23.57
CA SER A 251 28.29 4.39 23.82
C SER A 251 26.96 4.92 23.25
N SER A 252 26.60 4.53 22.03
CA SER A 252 25.32 4.91 21.40
C SER A 252 24.11 4.36 22.15
N TYR A 253 24.18 3.11 22.64
CA TYR A 253 23.13 2.52 23.48
C TYR A 253 22.92 3.34 24.77
N PHE A 254 23.97 3.59 25.57
CA PHE A 254 23.83 4.38 26.80
C PHE A 254 23.38 5.82 26.53
N TYR A 255 23.86 6.46 25.46
CA TYR A 255 23.42 7.78 25.03
C TYR A 255 21.92 7.82 24.70
N HIS A 256 21.43 6.86 23.92
CA HIS A 256 20.01 6.79 23.57
C HIS A 256 19.14 6.42 24.78
N ARG A 257 19.61 5.53 25.67
CA ARG A 257 18.90 5.14 26.90
C ARG A 257 18.72 6.32 27.85
N ALA A 258 19.80 7.05 28.16
CA ALA A 258 19.72 8.27 28.97
C ALA A 258 18.74 9.29 28.36
N ARG A 259 18.71 9.41 27.02
CA ARG A 259 17.76 10.27 26.29
C ARG A 259 16.33 9.74 26.19
N MET A 260 16.04 8.51 26.60
CA MET A 260 14.67 8.01 26.81
C MET A 260 14.16 8.23 28.23
N CYS A 261 15.07 8.26 29.22
CA CYS A 261 14.73 8.59 30.61
C CYS A 261 14.48 10.09 30.85
N LEU A 262 14.91 10.96 29.92
CA LEU A 262 14.57 12.39 29.94
C LEU A 262 13.10 12.60 29.55
N ALA A 263 12.37 13.37 30.35
CA ALA A 263 11.01 13.82 30.02
C ALA A 263 10.99 14.57 28.68
N ASP A 264 9.89 14.45 27.91
CA ASP A 264 9.80 15.13 26.62
C ASP A 264 9.68 16.64 26.80
N LYS A 265 10.76 17.35 26.47
CA LYS A 265 10.85 18.82 26.41
C LYS A 265 9.69 19.47 25.63
N TYR A 266 9.02 18.75 24.75
CA TYR A 266 7.91 19.23 23.93
C TYR A 266 6.53 18.75 24.39
N ALA A 267 6.38 18.12 25.57
CA ALA A 267 5.10 17.58 26.04
C ALA A 267 3.96 18.62 26.03
N ALA A 268 4.15 19.77 26.69
CA ALA A 268 3.17 20.87 26.67
C ALA A 268 2.93 21.41 25.24
N VAL A 269 4.00 21.50 24.43
CA VAL A 269 3.93 21.96 23.04
C VAL A 269 3.09 21.03 22.17
N ARG A 270 3.12 19.72 22.40
CA ARG A 270 2.27 18.74 21.68
C ARG A 270 0.79 18.99 21.98
N TYR A 271 0.46 19.26 23.25
CA TYR A 271 -0.91 19.58 23.66
C TYR A 271 -1.41 20.86 22.97
N SER A 272 -0.67 21.97 23.08
CA SER A 272 -1.04 23.23 22.40
C SER A 272 -1.09 23.09 20.88
N LEU A 273 -0.20 22.29 20.27
CA LEU A 273 -0.27 22.00 18.83
C LEU A 273 -1.54 21.25 18.42
N ALA A 274 -1.99 20.28 19.21
CA ALA A 274 -3.22 19.54 18.97
C ALA A 274 -4.46 20.44 19.19
N GLU A 275 -4.49 21.19 20.29
CA GLU A 275 -5.54 22.16 20.61
C GLU A 275 -5.73 23.20 19.49
N ILE A 276 -4.65 23.89 19.08
CA ILE A 276 -4.69 24.87 17.99
C ILE A 276 -5.13 24.18 16.67
N PHE A 277 -4.67 22.96 16.41
CA PHE A 277 -5.01 22.23 15.18
C PHE A 277 -6.50 21.87 15.10
N GLU A 278 -7.09 21.37 16.19
CA GLU A 278 -8.52 21.10 16.29
C GLU A 278 -9.36 22.37 16.19
N ALA A 279 -9.04 23.39 17.00
CA ALA A 279 -9.74 24.68 17.02
C ALA A 279 -9.74 25.37 15.64
N ASN A 280 -8.67 25.21 14.86
CA ASN A 280 -8.54 25.75 13.50
C ASN A 280 -8.95 24.74 12.41
N ARG A 281 -10.02 23.98 12.68
CA ARG A 281 -10.70 23.08 11.73
C ARG A 281 -9.76 22.08 11.03
N ARG A 282 -8.68 21.63 11.70
CA ARG A 282 -7.64 20.70 11.19
C ARG A 282 -6.90 21.17 9.92
N CYS A 283 -6.96 22.46 9.58
CA CYS A 283 -6.39 22.99 8.34
C CYS A 283 -5.03 23.71 8.50
N TYR A 284 -4.57 23.90 9.74
CA TYR A 284 -3.32 24.62 10.01
C TYR A 284 -2.10 23.71 9.81
N GLY A 285 -1.35 23.98 8.73
CA GLY A 285 -0.01 23.41 8.52
C GLY A 285 1.03 24.03 9.46
N TYR A 286 2.22 23.42 9.50
CA TYR A 286 3.30 23.75 10.43
C TYR A 286 3.63 25.25 10.52
N ARG A 287 3.52 26.03 9.43
CA ARG A 287 3.71 27.50 9.44
C ARG A 287 2.64 28.24 10.23
N ARG A 288 1.36 27.87 10.05
CA ARG A 288 0.25 28.48 10.81
C ARG A 288 0.30 28.06 12.27
N LEU A 289 0.56 26.78 12.56
CA LEU A 289 0.75 26.32 13.94
C LEU A 289 1.94 26.99 14.63
N GLN A 290 3.06 27.21 13.93
CA GLN A 290 4.21 27.94 14.48
C GLN A 290 3.89 29.42 14.75
N ALA A 291 3.14 30.08 13.87
CA ALA A 291 2.66 31.45 14.11
C ALA A 291 1.64 31.54 15.26
N SER A 292 0.72 30.57 15.38
CA SER A 292 -0.23 30.49 16.51
C SER A 292 0.46 30.20 17.84
N LEU A 293 1.48 29.33 17.87
CA LEU A 293 2.34 29.14 19.05
C LEU A 293 3.10 30.42 19.41
N ALA A 294 3.60 31.17 18.42
CA ALA A 294 4.27 32.44 18.68
C ALA A 294 3.34 33.50 19.31
N ARG A 295 2.05 33.51 18.96
CA ARG A 295 1.03 34.33 19.66
C ARG A 295 0.81 33.91 21.11
N GLN A 296 1.03 32.65 21.45
CA GLN A 296 1.03 32.13 22.82
C GLN A 296 2.41 32.27 23.51
N SER A 297 3.31 33.11 22.98
CA SER A 297 4.70 33.30 23.43
C SER A 297 5.61 32.04 23.33
N VAL A 298 5.15 30.97 22.65
CA VAL A 298 5.90 29.71 22.48
C VAL A 298 6.74 29.76 21.19
N ILE A 299 7.93 30.36 21.28
CA ILE A 299 8.85 30.53 20.14
C ILE A 299 9.58 29.21 19.83
N ILE A 300 9.17 28.52 18.76
CA ILE A 300 9.74 27.24 18.32
C ILE A 300 10.02 27.24 16.81
N SER A 301 11.11 26.57 16.41
CA SER A 301 11.52 26.44 15.01
C SER A 301 10.50 25.68 14.15
N GLU A 302 10.26 26.16 12.93
CA GLU A 302 9.41 25.55 11.90
C GLU A 302 9.68 24.03 11.74
N LYS A 303 10.96 23.63 11.71
CA LYS A 303 11.39 22.23 11.56
C LYS A 303 11.01 21.35 12.77
N VAL A 304 10.96 21.94 13.97
CA VAL A 304 10.53 21.24 15.19
C VAL A 304 9.02 21.05 15.17
N VAL A 305 8.24 22.09 14.84
CA VAL A 305 6.77 21.98 14.69
C VAL A 305 6.41 20.94 13.64
N GLN A 306 7.05 20.96 12.46
CA GLN A 306 6.84 19.95 11.41
C GLN A 306 7.13 18.51 11.89
N ARG A 307 8.18 18.32 12.70
CA ARG A 307 8.52 17.02 13.31
C ARG A 307 7.47 16.58 14.34
N LEU A 308 7.00 17.50 15.19
CA LEU A 308 5.98 17.22 16.20
C LEU A 308 4.64 16.84 15.53
N MET A 309 4.18 17.60 14.52
CA MET A 309 3.00 17.25 13.72
C MET A 309 3.09 15.84 13.11
N LYS A 310 4.27 15.41 12.63
CA LYS A 310 4.46 14.06 12.08
C LYS A 310 4.39 12.98 13.17
N GLN A 311 4.79 13.28 14.41
CA GLN A 311 4.72 12.36 15.54
C GLN A 311 3.29 12.23 16.09
N GLU A 312 2.59 13.36 16.25
CA GLU A 312 1.18 13.43 16.69
C GLU A 312 0.16 13.16 15.57
N GLN A 313 0.63 12.75 14.37
CA GLN A 313 -0.21 12.42 13.21
C GLN A 313 -1.18 13.54 12.77
N LEU A 314 -0.84 14.81 13.03
CA LEU A 314 -1.62 15.99 12.65
C LEU A 314 -1.53 16.23 11.13
N VAL A 315 -2.36 15.54 10.35
CA VAL A 315 -2.33 15.57 8.88
C VAL A 315 -3.34 16.59 8.32
N VAL A 316 -2.83 17.69 7.79
CA VAL A 316 -3.62 18.67 7.01
C VAL A 316 -4.05 18.09 5.67
N ALA A 317 -5.32 18.29 5.31
CA ALA A 317 -5.86 17.95 4.00
C ALA A 317 -5.11 18.66 2.86
N ARG A 318 -4.70 17.90 1.83
CA ARG A 318 -3.92 18.43 0.70
C ARG A 318 -4.80 18.65 -0.53
N PRO A 319 -4.69 19.80 -1.22
CA PRO A 319 -5.44 20.02 -2.45
C PRO A 319 -4.97 19.05 -3.55
N ARG A 320 -5.90 18.27 -4.12
CA ARG A 320 -5.62 17.43 -5.28
C ARG A 320 -5.43 18.31 -6.52
N ARG A 321 -4.20 18.37 -7.05
CA ARG A 321 -3.90 19.04 -8.34
C ARG A 321 -4.75 18.41 -9.45
N ARG A 322 -5.76 19.14 -9.93
CA ARG A 322 -6.47 18.84 -11.19
C ARG A 322 -5.60 19.32 -12.36
N ARG A 323 -5.72 18.68 -13.53
CA ARG A 323 -5.13 19.19 -14.78
C ARG A 323 -6.06 20.27 -15.35
N PHE A 324 -5.48 21.38 -15.80
CA PHE A 324 -6.19 22.43 -16.51
C PHE A 324 -6.54 21.98 -17.94
N GLY A 325 -7.62 22.52 -18.50
CA GLY A 325 -8.01 22.34 -19.89
C GLY A 325 -8.68 23.59 -20.42
N SER A 326 -8.14 24.16 -21.50
CA SER A 326 -8.66 25.34 -22.20
C SER A 326 -9.74 24.97 -23.22
N TYR A 327 -10.73 25.85 -23.41
CA TYR A 327 -11.81 25.71 -24.38
C TYR A 327 -12.03 27.02 -25.17
N LEU A 328 -12.63 26.93 -26.37
CA LEU A 328 -12.69 28.00 -27.37
C LEU A 328 -13.87 28.99 -27.19
N GLY A 329 -13.93 30.01 -28.07
CA GLY A 329 -14.88 31.14 -28.07
C GLY A 329 -16.32 30.80 -28.49
N GLU A 330 -17.18 31.74 -28.91
CA GLU A 330 -17.15 33.21 -28.72
C GLU A 330 -18.41 33.65 -27.93
N ILE A 331 -19.40 34.48 -28.30
CA ILE A 331 -19.69 35.35 -29.48
C ILE A 331 -20.41 36.62 -28.95
N SER A 332 -19.71 37.54 -28.25
CA SER A 332 -20.36 38.76 -27.69
C SER A 332 -19.34 39.80 -27.17
N PRO A 333 -19.55 41.12 -27.38
CA PRO A 333 -18.77 42.15 -26.71
C PRO A 333 -19.03 42.14 -25.19
N ALA A 334 -17.98 42.45 -24.43
CA ALA A 334 -17.99 42.53 -22.97
C ALA A 334 -17.08 43.68 -22.51
N PRO A 335 -17.24 44.19 -21.27
CA PRO A 335 -16.33 45.16 -20.68
C PRO A 335 -14.88 44.69 -20.70
N GLU A 336 -13.96 45.66 -20.63
CA GLU A 336 -12.53 45.40 -20.61
C GLU A 336 -12.07 44.74 -19.30
N ASN A 337 -11.00 43.95 -19.38
CA ASN A 337 -10.40 43.35 -18.20
C ASN A 337 -9.42 44.34 -17.53
N LEU A 338 -10.00 45.33 -16.85
CA LEU A 338 -9.30 46.33 -16.03
C LEU A 338 -8.46 45.73 -14.88
N ILE A 339 -8.74 44.50 -14.43
CA ILE A 339 -7.88 43.82 -13.44
C ILE A 339 -6.61 43.24 -14.10
N ASN A 340 -6.71 42.71 -15.32
CA ASN A 340 -5.61 42.11 -16.10
C ASN A 340 -4.65 41.22 -15.27
N ARG A 341 -5.21 40.44 -14.34
CA ARG A 341 -4.52 39.54 -13.37
C ARG A 341 -3.74 40.21 -12.23
N ASP A 342 -3.81 41.53 -12.07
CA ASP A 342 -3.35 42.22 -10.87
C ASP A 342 -4.43 42.14 -9.77
N PHE A 343 -4.40 41.04 -9.02
CA PHE A 343 -5.27 40.77 -7.86
C PHE A 343 -4.77 41.40 -6.56
N HIS A 344 -3.98 42.48 -6.60
CA HIS A 344 -3.57 43.24 -5.42
C HIS A 344 -4.21 44.63 -5.41
N ALA A 345 -4.59 45.11 -4.23
CA ALA A 345 -5.01 46.49 -3.98
C ALA A 345 -4.16 47.10 -2.87
N LYS A 346 -3.93 48.42 -2.92
CA LYS A 346 -3.15 49.15 -1.89
C LYS A 346 -3.98 49.57 -0.67
N ALA A 347 -5.29 49.62 -0.81
CA ALA A 347 -6.27 49.92 0.22
C ALA A 347 -7.48 48.96 0.07
N PRO A 348 -8.31 48.78 1.12
CA PRO A 348 -9.56 48.03 1.01
C PRO A 348 -10.48 48.63 -0.06
N ASN A 349 -11.43 47.83 -0.56
CA ASN A 349 -12.53 48.29 -1.42
C ASN A 349 -12.15 48.97 -2.75
N VAL A 350 -10.87 48.92 -3.18
CA VAL A 350 -10.45 49.41 -4.50
C VAL A 350 -10.76 48.39 -5.61
N LYS A 351 -10.63 47.09 -5.33
CA LYS A 351 -10.89 45.99 -6.28
C LYS A 351 -11.62 44.84 -5.59
N TRP A 352 -12.73 44.44 -6.17
CA TRP A 352 -13.58 43.32 -5.72
C TRP A 352 -13.66 42.23 -6.78
N LEU A 353 -13.65 40.97 -6.35
CA LEU A 353 -13.81 39.79 -7.19
C LEU A 353 -15.09 39.04 -6.82
N THR A 354 -15.89 38.63 -7.80
CA THR A 354 -17.09 37.81 -7.61
C THR A 354 -17.15 36.64 -8.59
N ASP A 355 -17.65 35.50 -8.12
CA ASP A 355 -17.84 34.27 -8.89
C ASP A 355 -18.82 33.34 -8.15
N ILE A 356 -19.38 32.31 -8.79
CA ILE A 356 -20.29 31.35 -8.17
C ILE A 356 -19.60 29.99 -8.05
N THR A 357 -19.73 29.31 -6.89
CA THR A 357 -19.22 27.95 -6.73
C THR A 357 -20.28 26.97 -6.24
N GLU A 358 -20.41 25.85 -6.94
CA GLU A 358 -21.34 24.75 -6.61
C GLU A 358 -20.73 23.78 -5.60
N PHE A 359 -21.53 23.33 -4.63
CA PHE A 359 -21.29 22.19 -3.77
C PHE A 359 -22.38 21.14 -4.03
N GLN A 360 -21.96 19.90 -4.27
CA GLN A 360 -22.87 18.76 -4.39
C GLN A 360 -22.76 17.94 -3.10
N ILE A 361 -23.79 18.01 -2.25
CA ILE A 361 -23.98 17.11 -1.12
C ILE A 361 -25.04 16.06 -1.47
N PRO A 362 -25.18 14.95 -0.72
CA PRO A 362 -26.22 13.96 -0.97
C PRO A 362 -27.65 14.51 -0.79
N ALA A 363 -27.84 15.52 0.06
CA ALA A 363 -29.14 16.19 0.25
C ALA A 363 -29.53 17.14 -0.90
N GLY A 364 -28.60 17.52 -1.79
CA GLY A 364 -28.89 18.45 -2.88
C GLY A 364 -27.68 19.26 -3.35
N LYS A 365 -27.95 20.31 -4.14
CA LYS A 365 -26.96 21.29 -4.57
C LYS A 365 -27.06 22.57 -3.76
N VAL A 366 -25.91 23.16 -3.46
CA VAL A 366 -25.80 24.47 -2.78
C VAL A 366 -24.79 25.32 -3.56
N TYR A 367 -25.15 26.59 -3.78
CA TYR A 367 -24.36 27.58 -4.50
C TYR A 367 -23.96 28.68 -3.54
N LEU A 368 -22.68 29.06 -3.58
CA LEU A 368 -22.11 30.21 -2.86
C LEU A 368 -21.68 31.26 -3.87
N SER A 369 -22.11 32.50 -3.66
CA SER A 369 -21.63 33.69 -4.37
C SER A 369 -21.00 34.66 -3.36
N PRO A 370 -19.68 34.93 -3.41
CA PRO A 370 -19.02 35.89 -2.53
C PRO A 370 -18.33 37.05 -3.28
N ILE A 371 -18.36 38.25 -2.70
CA ILE A 371 -17.42 39.34 -3.05
C ILE A 371 -16.18 39.26 -2.15
N ILE A 372 -15.01 39.27 -2.78
CA ILE A 372 -13.70 39.16 -2.14
C ILE A 372 -12.87 40.42 -2.44
N ASP A 373 -12.26 41.00 -1.41
CA ASP A 373 -11.35 42.14 -1.54
C ASP A 373 -9.95 41.71 -1.99
N CYS A 374 -9.37 42.39 -2.98
CA CYS A 374 -7.98 42.17 -3.43
C CYS A 374 -6.91 42.74 -2.46
N PHE A 375 -7.30 43.53 -1.47
CA PHE A 375 -6.38 44.09 -0.46
C PHE A 375 -5.79 42.98 0.43
N ASP A 376 -6.66 42.33 1.19
CA ASP A 376 -6.33 41.32 2.20
C ASP A 376 -6.90 39.94 1.88
N GLY A 377 -7.82 39.82 0.93
CA GLY A 377 -8.55 38.59 0.63
C GLY A 377 -9.69 38.31 1.60
N MET A 378 -10.21 39.32 2.31
CA MET A 378 -11.45 39.24 3.08
C MET A 378 -12.64 38.96 2.16
N VAL A 379 -13.62 38.19 2.65
CA VAL A 379 -14.95 38.11 2.02
C VAL A 379 -15.82 39.19 2.62
N ILE A 380 -16.18 40.22 1.85
CA ILE A 380 -16.94 41.37 2.37
C ILE A 380 -18.44 41.02 2.48
N SER A 381 -18.95 40.30 1.47
CA SER A 381 -20.34 39.90 1.38
C SER A 381 -20.44 38.53 0.73
N TRP A 382 -21.44 37.74 1.13
CA TRP A 382 -21.73 36.45 0.52
C TRP A 382 -23.21 36.13 0.60
N SER A 383 -23.68 35.32 -0.35
CA SER A 383 -25.00 34.69 -0.34
C SER A 383 -24.86 33.21 -0.62
N ILE A 384 -25.81 32.43 -0.08
CA ILE A 384 -25.83 30.98 -0.20
C ILE A 384 -27.26 30.55 -0.51
N GLY A 385 -27.45 29.68 -1.50
CA GLY A 385 -28.77 29.24 -1.94
C GLY A 385 -28.75 27.90 -2.68
N THR A 386 -29.92 27.34 -2.97
CA THR A 386 -30.08 26.04 -3.66
C THR A 386 -30.08 26.14 -5.18
N GLN A 387 -30.14 27.35 -5.73
CA GLN A 387 -30.11 27.63 -7.17
C GLN A 387 -29.10 28.74 -7.50
N PRO A 388 -28.43 28.70 -8.67
CA PRO A 388 -27.62 29.80 -9.15
C PRO A 388 -28.53 30.76 -9.92
N ASP A 389 -29.28 31.59 -9.21
CA ASP A 389 -30.21 32.55 -9.80
C ASP A 389 -29.70 34.00 -9.73
N ALA A 390 -30.50 34.95 -10.21
CA ALA A 390 -30.18 36.37 -10.07
C ALA A 390 -30.33 36.88 -8.63
N GLY A 391 -31.27 36.33 -7.84
CA GLY A 391 -31.51 36.73 -6.45
C GLY A 391 -30.29 36.49 -5.56
N LEU A 392 -29.69 35.30 -5.64
CA LEU A 392 -28.42 34.94 -4.99
C LEU A 392 -27.36 36.03 -5.23
N VAL A 393 -27.11 36.36 -6.49
CA VAL A 393 -26.05 37.29 -6.90
C VAL A 393 -26.39 38.74 -6.53
N ASN A 394 -27.66 39.14 -6.62
CA ASN A 394 -28.13 40.48 -6.24
C ASN A 394 -28.02 40.73 -4.74
N THR A 395 -28.55 39.84 -3.88
CA THR A 395 -28.54 40.01 -2.43
C THR A 395 -27.11 40.20 -1.88
N MET A 396 -26.15 39.46 -2.45
CA MET A 396 -24.74 39.61 -2.11
C MET A 396 -24.17 40.97 -2.57
N LEU A 397 -24.49 41.43 -3.79
CA LEU A 397 -24.05 42.75 -4.27
C LEU A 397 -24.68 43.90 -3.47
N ASP A 398 -25.98 43.82 -3.18
CA ASP A 398 -26.72 44.86 -2.44
C ASP A 398 -26.15 45.01 -1.02
N ALA A 399 -25.84 43.89 -0.35
CA ALA A 399 -25.12 43.91 0.93
C ALA A 399 -23.69 44.46 0.81
N ALA A 400 -22.96 44.15 -0.26
CA ALA A 400 -21.62 44.70 -0.49
C ALA A 400 -21.65 46.22 -0.72
N ILE A 401 -22.59 46.72 -1.53
CA ILE A 401 -22.82 48.17 -1.74
C ILE A 401 -23.06 48.88 -0.41
N GLY A 402 -23.82 48.27 0.51
CA GLY A 402 -24.01 48.79 1.87
C GLY A 402 -22.72 49.08 2.63
N THR A 403 -21.67 48.27 2.44
CA THR A 403 -20.36 48.46 3.12
C THR A 403 -19.55 49.66 2.59
N VAL A 404 -19.88 50.18 1.41
CA VAL A 404 -19.18 51.32 0.76
C VAL A 404 -20.06 52.54 0.54
N ALA A 405 -21.35 52.49 0.93
CA ALA A 405 -22.32 53.56 0.70
C ALA A 405 -21.86 54.93 1.24
N ASN A 406 -21.14 54.94 2.37
CA ASN A 406 -20.64 56.13 3.05
C ASN A 406 -19.24 56.60 2.60
N GLY A 407 -18.59 55.87 1.68
CA GLY A 407 -17.29 56.26 1.13
C GLY A 407 -17.42 57.10 -0.14
N GLU A 408 -16.35 57.80 -0.52
CA GLU A 408 -16.26 58.49 -1.83
C GLU A 408 -15.74 57.57 -2.94
N GLU A 409 -14.74 56.71 -2.63
CA GLU A 409 -14.19 55.74 -3.59
C GLU A 409 -15.24 54.70 -4.03
N ARG A 410 -15.06 54.15 -5.23
CA ARG A 410 -15.95 53.12 -5.78
C ARG A 410 -15.16 51.92 -6.32
N PRO A 411 -15.36 50.70 -5.77
CA PRO A 411 -14.64 49.51 -6.19
C PRO A 411 -14.75 49.22 -7.69
N ILE A 412 -13.65 48.72 -8.25
CA ILE A 412 -13.70 47.94 -9.49
C ILE A 412 -14.26 46.55 -9.13
N ILE A 413 -15.49 46.25 -9.52
CA ILE A 413 -16.07 44.91 -9.39
C ILE A 413 -15.77 44.09 -10.65
N HIS A 414 -15.08 42.98 -10.47
CA HIS A 414 -14.68 42.07 -11.54
C HIS A 414 -15.34 40.70 -11.39
N SER A 415 -15.96 40.24 -12.47
CA SER A 415 -16.66 38.96 -12.53
C SER A 415 -16.16 38.06 -13.67
N ASP A 416 -16.60 36.81 -13.64
CA ASP A 416 -16.63 35.94 -14.82
C ASP A 416 -17.68 36.44 -15.86
N ARG A 417 -17.88 35.71 -16.98
CA ARG A 417 -18.86 36.04 -18.04
C ARG A 417 -20.24 35.38 -17.89
N GLY A 418 -20.56 34.82 -16.71
CA GLY A 418 -21.84 34.21 -16.40
C GLY A 418 -23.04 35.14 -16.59
N ALA A 419 -24.20 34.57 -16.90
CA ALA A 419 -25.43 35.32 -17.21
C ALA A 419 -25.87 36.25 -16.06
N HIS A 420 -25.66 35.81 -14.82
CA HIS A 420 -25.98 36.54 -13.59
C HIS A 420 -25.19 37.87 -13.43
N TYR A 421 -24.11 38.05 -14.18
CA TYR A 421 -23.31 39.29 -14.23
C TYR A 421 -23.56 40.14 -15.49
N ARG A 422 -24.56 39.76 -16.30
CA ARG A 422 -24.94 40.41 -17.57
C ARG A 422 -26.42 40.75 -17.70
N TRP A 423 -27.31 40.14 -16.92
CA TRP A 423 -28.75 40.45 -16.93
C TRP A 423 -29.04 41.88 -16.43
N PRO A 424 -30.17 42.50 -16.81
CA PRO A 424 -30.38 43.94 -16.62
C PRO A 424 -30.24 44.46 -15.18
N GLY A 425 -30.89 43.83 -14.20
CA GLY A 425 -30.93 44.36 -12.83
C GLY A 425 -29.61 44.29 -12.05
N TRP A 426 -28.60 43.55 -12.55
CA TRP A 426 -27.21 43.64 -12.08
C TRP A 426 -26.50 44.87 -12.64
N LEU A 427 -26.78 45.21 -13.91
CA LEU A 427 -26.25 46.43 -14.55
C LEU A 427 -26.84 47.69 -13.89
N THR A 428 -28.14 47.67 -13.59
CA THR A 428 -28.86 48.72 -12.84
C THR A 428 -28.16 48.99 -11.50
N ARG A 429 -28.05 47.97 -10.63
CA ARG A 429 -27.37 48.06 -9.32
C ARG A 429 -25.96 48.63 -9.41
N ILE A 430 -25.15 48.13 -10.35
CA ILE A 430 -23.78 48.63 -10.57
C ILE A 430 -23.79 50.11 -10.96
N SER A 431 -24.69 50.54 -11.84
CA SER A 431 -24.78 51.93 -12.27
C SER A 431 -25.28 52.87 -11.17
N GLU A 432 -26.28 52.47 -10.39
CA GLU A 432 -26.84 53.22 -9.26
C GLU A 432 -25.79 53.40 -8.15
N ALA A 433 -25.08 52.32 -7.80
CA ALA A 433 -23.97 52.35 -6.84
C ALA A 433 -22.70 53.03 -7.37
N ARG A 434 -22.64 53.35 -8.68
CA ARG A 434 -21.47 53.91 -9.40
C ARG A 434 -20.22 53.02 -9.35
N LEU A 435 -20.39 51.69 -9.33
CA LEU A 435 -19.29 50.72 -9.33
C LEU A 435 -18.67 50.57 -10.73
N VAL A 436 -17.35 50.40 -10.78
CA VAL A 436 -16.64 50.22 -12.06
C VAL A 436 -16.65 48.73 -12.44
N ARG A 437 -17.45 48.35 -13.43
CA ARG A 437 -17.54 46.94 -13.86
C ARG A 437 -16.38 46.54 -14.77
N SER A 438 -15.64 45.51 -14.36
CA SER A 438 -14.72 44.75 -15.20
C SER A 438 -15.21 43.31 -15.39
N MET A 439 -14.79 42.63 -16.46
CA MET A 439 -15.11 41.21 -16.68
C MET A 439 -13.90 40.47 -17.25
N SER A 440 -13.78 39.17 -16.94
CA SER A 440 -12.68 38.31 -17.40
C SER A 440 -12.70 38.11 -18.93
N ARG A 441 -11.60 37.63 -19.53
CA ARG A 441 -11.62 37.12 -20.91
C ARG A 441 -12.27 35.73 -20.96
N LYS A 442 -13.10 35.46 -21.99
CA LYS A 442 -13.77 34.15 -22.12
C LYS A 442 -12.76 33.02 -22.08
N GLY A 443 -13.02 31.99 -21.28
CA GLY A 443 -12.16 30.80 -21.14
C GLY A 443 -10.88 31.02 -20.34
N CYS A 444 -10.60 32.25 -19.87
CA CYS A 444 -9.38 32.58 -19.15
C CYS A 444 -9.61 32.56 -17.63
N SER A 445 -9.60 31.37 -17.01
CA SER A 445 -9.77 31.26 -15.54
C SER A 445 -8.64 31.98 -14.78
N GLN A 446 -7.47 32.16 -15.40
CA GLN A 446 -6.37 32.94 -14.83
C GLN A 446 -6.76 34.40 -14.56
N ASP A 447 -7.72 34.95 -15.31
CA ASP A 447 -8.23 36.31 -15.11
C ASP A 447 -9.14 36.42 -13.86
N ASN A 448 -9.54 35.31 -13.22
CA ASN A 448 -10.25 35.29 -11.91
C ASN A 448 -9.53 34.42 -10.83
N ALA A 449 -8.22 34.18 -10.99
CA ALA A 449 -7.49 33.17 -10.22
C ALA A 449 -7.50 33.36 -8.68
N ALA A 450 -7.68 34.60 -8.19
CA ALA A 450 -7.78 34.86 -6.76
C ALA A 450 -9.11 34.39 -6.14
N CYS A 451 -10.22 34.46 -6.89
CA CYS A 451 -11.51 33.90 -6.46
C CYS A 451 -11.50 32.36 -6.56
N GLU A 452 -10.97 31.79 -7.65
CA GLU A 452 -10.69 30.34 -7.75
C GLU A 452 -9.82 29.86 -6.57
N GLY A 453 -8.82 30.66 -6.19
CA GLY A 453 -7.95 30.43 -5.05
C GLY A 453 -8.65 30.49 -3.69
N PHE A 454 -9.73 31.25 -3.54
CA PHE A 454 -10.60 31.18 -2.36
C PHE A 454 -11.44 29.91 -2.35
N PHE A 455 -12.14 29.58 -3.43
CA PHE A 455 -12.95 28.35 -3.51
C PHE A 455 -12.09 27.09 -3.32
N GLY A 456 -10.88 27.06 -3.88
CA GLY A 456 -9.93 25.96 -3.70
C GLY A 456 -9.47 25.80 -2.24
N ARG A 457 -9.34 26.90 -1.49
CA ARG A 457 -9.07 26.88 -0.04
C ARG A 457 -10.30 26.37 0.72
N LEU A 458 -11.45 27.01 0.57
CA LEU A 458 -12.70 26.62 1.24
C LEU A 458 -13.02 25.14 1.00
N LYS A 459 -12.97 24.67 -0.25
CA LYS A 459 -13.25 23.26 -0.56
C LYS A 459 -12.21 22.28 0.00
N THR A 460 -10.96 22.71 0.20
CA THR A 460 -9.91 21.87 0.82
C THR A 460 -9.94 21.90 2.35
N GLU A 461 -10.30 23.03 2.96
CA GLU A 461 -10.27 23.25 4.41
C GLU A 461 -11.61 22.91 5.09
N LEU A 462 -12.75 23.03 4.39
CA LEU A 462 -14.10 22.66 4.88
C LEU A 462 -14.67 21.40 4.21
N PHE A 463 -14.76 21.38 2.88
CA PHE A 463 -15.63 20.44 2.16
C PHE A 463 -15.07 19.02 2.01
N TYR A 464 -13.88 18.87 1.42
CA TYR A 464 -13.27 17.56 1.17
C TYR A 464 -12.84 16.74 2.41
N PRO A 465 -12.52 17.32 3.59
CA PRO A 465 -12.15 16.54 4.78
C PRO A 465 -13.33 15.92 5.55
N ARG A 466 -14.57 16.31 5.25
CA ARG A 466 -15.78 15.97 6.02
C ARG A 466 -16.70 15.04 5.22
N ASP A 467 -17.51 14.26 5.93
CA ASP A 467 -18.62 13.50 5.34
C ASP A 467 -19.92 14.30 5.47
N TRP A 468 -20.74 14.29 4.43
CA TRP A 468 -21.94 15.12 4.30
C TRP A 468 -23.21 14.28 4.06
N LYS A 469 -23.15 12.94 4.18
CA LYS A 469 -24.28 12.03 3.93
C LYS A 469 -25.53 12.26 4.78
N VAL A 470 -25.36 12.78 5.99
CA VAL A 470 -26.43 12.93 7.01
C VAL A 470 -26.68 14.40 7.35
N ILE A 471 -26.19 15.33 6.50
CA ILE A 471 -26.27 16.77 6.72
C ILE A 471 -27.31 17.36 5.78
N THR A 472 -28.23 18.16 6.33
CA THR A 472 -29.27 18.85 5.54
C THR A 472 -28.68 20.05 4.77
N ILE A 473 -29.46 20.63 3.86
CA ILE A 473 -29.02 21.82 3.11
C ILE A 473 -28.81 23.00 4.06
N GLU A 474 -29.70 23.19 5.04
CA GLU A 474 -29.70 24.31 5.99
C GLU A 474 -28.50 24.21 6.93
N GLN A 475 -28.19 23.01 7.41
CA GLN A 475 -26.99 22.72 8.18
C GLN A 475 -25.70 22.96 7.38
N PHE A 476 -25.69 22.60 6.08
CA PHE A 476 -24.56 22.87 5.20
C PHE A 476 -24.36 24.37 4.94
N VAL A 477 -25.45 25.11 4.72
CA VAL A 477 -25.46 26.58 4.58
C VAL A 477 -24.85 27.23 5.83
N ALA A 478 -25.29 26.81 7.03
CA ALA A 478 -24.76 27.32 8.30
C ALA A 478 -23.25 27.01 8.48
N GLU A 479 -22.77 25.84 8.07
CA GLU A 479 -21.33 25.51 8.13
C GLU A 479 -20.48 26.28 7.11
N VAL A 480 -21.03 26.62 5.95
CA VAL A 480 -20.36 27.51 4.98
C VAL A 480 -20.30 28.94 5.52
N ASP A 481 -21.39 29.47 6.08
CA ASP A 481 -21.44 30.79 6.72
C ASP A 481 -20.44 30.89 7.89
N ALA A 482 -20.49 29.92 8.81
CA ALA A 482 -19.56 29.84 9.95
C ALA A 482 -18.10 29.62 9.53
N TYR A 483 -17.84 29.01 8.37
CA TYR A 483 -16.50 28.97 7.79
C TYR A 483 -16.07 30.34 7.26
N ILE A 484 -16.95 31.11 6.61
CA ILE A 484 -16.61 32.42 6.04
C ILE A 484 -16.33 33.45 7.15
N ARG A 485 -17.15 33.48 8.21
CA ARG A 485 -16.87 34.28 9.42
C ARG A 485 -15.51 33.93 10.03
N TRP A 486 -15.27 32.65 10.33
CA TRP A 486 -13.98 32.17 10.84
C TRP A 486 -12.81 32.47 9.88
N TYR A 487 -13.03 32.42 8.57
CA TYR A 487 -12.05 32.77 7.53
C TYR A 487 -11.65 34.26 7.58
N ASN A 488 -12.60 35.16 7.84
CA ASN A 488 -12.37 36.59 7.97
C ASN A 488 -11.77 36.96 9.34
N GLU A 489 -12.32 36.39 10.41
CA GLU A 489 -12.09 36.82 11.80
C GLU A 489 -10.89 36.14 12.45
N THR A 490 -10.72 34.82 12.26
CA THR A 490 -9.77 33.99 13.02
C THR A 490 -8.63 33.43 12.17
N ARG A 491 -8.87 33.21 10.87
CA ARG A 491 -8.01 32.38 10.04
C ARG A 491 -6.78 33.13 9.52
N ILE A 492 -5.63 32.88 10.16
CA ILE A 492 -4.39 33.60 9.87
C ILE A 492 -3.85 33.38 8.45
N LYS A 493 -3.42 34.48 7.82
CA LYS A 493 -2.78 34.54 6.50
C LYS A 493 -1.33 35.00 6.68
N ILE A 494 -0.37 34.12 6.38
CA ILE A 494 1.07 34.38 6.60
C ILE A 494 1.55 35.65 5.86
N SER A 495 0.94 36.00 4.71
CA SER A 495 1.27 37.23 3.97
C SER A 495 0.70 38.52 4.59
N LEU A 496 -0.08 38.43 5.67
CA LEU A 496 -0.59 39.56 6.46
C LEU A 496 0.07 39.58 7.84
N GLY A 497 1.37 39.29 7.92
CA GLY A 497 2.08 39.15 9.21
C GLY A 497 1.58 37.99 10.09
N SER A 498 0.84 37.04 9.53
CA SER A 498 0.08 36.01 10.27
C SER A 498 -1.10 36.54 11.08
N LEU A 499 -1.75 37.60 10.60
CA LEU A 499 -3.07 38.06 11.02
C LEU A 499 -4.19 37.46 10.15
N SER A 500 -5.42 37.40 10.66
CA SER A 500 -6.63 37.24 9.85
C SER A 500 -6.91 38.53 9.06
N PRO A 501 -7.77 38.51 8.01
CA PRO A 501 -8.16 39.73 7.30
C PRO A 501 -8.72 40.82 8.23
N VAL A 502 -9.60 40.46 9.17
CA VAL A 502 -10.20 41.39 10.15
C VAL A 502 -9.14 41.93 11.13
N GLU A 503 -8.26 41.08 11.65
CA GLU A 503 -7.14 41.52 12.50
C GLU A 503 -6.19 42.47 11.75
N TYR A 504 -5.94 42.21 10.46
CA TYR A 504 -5.09 43.04 9.62
C TYR A 504 -5.71 44.42 9.40
N ARG A 505 -7.01 44.52 9.10
CA ARG A 505 -7.72 45.81 9.04
C ARG A 505 -7.64 46.59 10.35
N LYS A 506 -7.86 45.93 11.50
CA LYS A 506 -7.69 46.55 12.84
C LYS A 506 -6.26 47.05 13.07
N SER A 507 -5.24 46.29 12.65
CA SER A 507 -3.83 46.68 12.81
C SER A 507 -3.43 47.92 12.00
N LEU A 508 -4.25 48.32 11.02
CA LEU A 508 -4.08 49.51 10.20
C LEU A 508 -5.05 50.65 10.57
N GLY A 509 -5.83 50.50 11.65
CA GLY A 509 -6.82 51.49 12.10
C GLY A 509 -8.07 51.60 11.23
N LEU A 510 -8.32 50.62 10.35
CA LEU A 510 -9.45 50.62 9.42
C LEU A 510 -10.73 50.12 10.12
N SER A 511 -11.86 50.74 9.78
CA SER A 511 -13.19 50.20 10.07
C SER A 511 -13.45 48.90 9.27
N ILE A 512 -14.40 48.11 9.77
CA ILE A 512 -14.76 46.76 9.30
C ILE A 512 -16.28 46.67 9.23
#